data_AF-A0A8H3VI54-F1
#
_entry.id   AF-A0A8H3VI54-F1
#
_cell.length_a   1.000
_cell.length_b   1.000
_cell.length_c   1.000
_cell.angle_alpha   90.00
_cell.angle_beta   90.00
_cell.angle_gamma   90.00
#
_symmetry.space_group_name_H-M   'P 1'
#
loop_
_entity.id
_entity.type
_entity.pdbx_description
1 polymer ?
#
loop_
_entity_poly.entity_id
_entity_poly.type
_entity_poly.pdbx_seq_one_letter_code
_entity_poly.pdbx_strand_id
1 'polypeptide(L)'
;MDLTLQNSTPDHMLEDSGNSSIYRSAARDFPFSEGTDGFPTSGQMYRYLESYCDNSGIRKHIQLNTRVHGIKRDRNEWVVDVETSSESRSTMRSERFDKVMVVTGSFSKPKYPKIEDLDLFEGPK
;
A
#
# COMPACT_ATOMS: atom_id res chain seq x y z
N MET A 1 -11.48 -16.19 -3.60
CA MET A 1 -10.28 -16.96 -3.98
C MET A 1 -9.12 -16.35 -3.21
N ASP A 2 -8.38 -17.22 -2.54
CA ASP A 2 -7.58 -16.99 -1.35
C ASP A 2 -6.42 -16.00 -1.58
N LEU A 3 -6.40 -14.90 -0.81
CA LEU A 3 -5.44 -13.78 -0.92
C LEU A 3 -4.17 -14.00 -0.08
N THR A 4 -3.93 -15.21 0.43
CA THR A 4 -2.96 -15.46 1.51
C THR A 4 -1.49 -15.56 1.09
N LEU A 5 -1.11 -15.50 -0.20
CA LEU A 5 0.23 -15.94 -0.60
C LEU A 5 1.28 -14.86 -0.92
N GLN A 6 1.00 -13.55 -0.85
CA GLN A 6 2.06 -12.54 -1.02
C GLN A 6 2.00 -11.28 -0.13
N ASN A 7 1.12 -11.23 0.87
CA ASN A 7 1.25 -10.32 2.02
C ASN A 7 0.22 -10.74 3.08
N SER A 8 0.46 -11.85 3.76
CA SER A 8 -0.24 -12.13 5.02
C SER A 8 0.34 -11.16 6.05
N THR A 9 -0.24 -9.97 6.16
CA THR A 9 -0.11 -9.16 7.38
C THR A 9 -0.52 -10.09 8.53
N PRO A 10 0.38 -10.42 9.46
CA PRO A 10 0.02 -11.24 10.60
C PRO A 10 -1.21 -10.66 11.31
N ASP A 11 -2.14 -11.50 11.77
CA ASP A 11 -3.38 -11.03 12.41
C ASP A 11 -3.12 -10.03 13.56
N HIS A 12 -2.00 -10.17 14.27
CA HIS A 12 -1.59 -9.23 15.33
C HIS A 12 -1.34 -7.80 14.82
N MET A 13 -0.88 -7.62 13.57
CA MET A 13 -0.63 -6.29 12.99
C MET A 13 -1.92 -5.50 12.76
N LEU A 14 -3.09 -6.15 12.77
CA LEU A 14 -4.39 -5.48 12.67
C LEU A 14 -4.84 -4.87 14.00
N GLU A 15 -4.24 -5.28 15.11
CA GLU A 15 -4.53 -4.79 16.46
C GLU A 15 -3.65 -3.60 16.86
N ASP A 16 -2.55 -3.36 16.14
CA ASP A 16 -1.66 -2.23 16.39
C ASP A 16 -2.41 -0.90 16.30
N SER A 17 -2.44 -0.16 17.41
CA SER A 17 -3.07 1.16 17.48
C SER A 17 -2.23 2.20 16.74
N GLY A 18 -2.87 3.01 15.90
CA GLY A 18 -2.24 4.18 15.28
C GLY A 18 -1.85 5.24 16.33
N ASN A 19 -0.88 6.08 15.98
CA ASN A 19 -0.42 7.19 16.84
C ASN A 19 -1.16 8.52 16.59
N SER A 20 -2.11 8.53 15.64
CA SER A 20 -2.85 9.72 15.22
C SER A 20 -4.34 9.50 15.44
N SER A 21 -5.02 10.51 15.97
CA SER A 21 -6.45 10.40 16.26
C SER A 21 -7.31 10.40 15.00
N ILE A 22 -8.52 9.86 15.09
CA ILE A 22 -9.50 9.83 13.99
C ILE A 22 -9.77 11.21 13.37
N TYR A 23 -9.78 12.28 14.17
CA TYR A 23 -10.03 13.65 13.68
C TYR A 23 -8.88 14.18 12.81
N ARG A 24 -7.67 13.64 12.99
CA ARG A 24 -6.50 14.02 12.19
C ARG A 24 -6.33 13.11 10.96
N SER A 25 -6.73 11.85 11.09
CA SER A 25 -6.57 10.84 10.05
C SER A 25 -7.71 10.84 9.03
N ALA A 26 -8.89 11.36 9.38
CA ALA A 26 -10.05 11.36 8.50
C ALA A 26 -9.84 12.25 7.27
N ALA A 27 -10.40 11.82 6.15
CA ALA A 27 -10.60 12.69 5.00
C ALA A 27 -11.63 13.75 5.38
N ARG A 28 -11.46 14.96 4.85
CA ARG A 28 -12.27 16.12 5.24
C ARG A 28 -13.78 15.90 5.08
N ASP A 29 -14.15 15.16 4.05
CA ASP A 29 -15.52 14.88 3.61
C ASP A 29 -16.01 13.46 3.95
N PHE A 30 -15.19 12.67 4.65
CA PHE A 30 -15.52 11.29 4.99
C PHE A 30 -15.02 10.95 6.41
N PRO A 31 -15.88 11.10 7.45
CA PRO A 31 -15.50 10.78 8.82
C PRO A 31 -15.42 9.26 9.04
N PHE A 32 -14.71 8.86 10.10
CA PHE A 32 -14.75 7.47 10.58
C PHE A 32 -16.16 7.09 11.06
N SER A 33 -16.51 5.80 10.97
CA SER A 33 -17.78 5.29 11.47
C SER A 33 -17.87 5.38 12.99
N GLU A 34 -19.09 5.49 13.51
CA GLU A 34 -19.36 5.36 14.95
C GLU A 34 -18.80 4.03 15.48
N GLY A 35 -18.21 4.06 16.68
CA GLY A 35 -17.54 2.91 17.28
C GLY A 35 -16.09 2.68 16.85
N THR A 36 -15.51 3.53 16.01
CA THR A 36 -14.05 3.54 15.78
C THR A 36 -13.34 4.08 17.02
N ASP A 37 -12.26 3.44 17.43
CA ASP A 37 -11.44 3.92 18.55
C ASP A 37 -10.86 5.31 18.26
N GLY A 38 -10.67 6.12 19.29
CA GLY A 38 -10.12 7.48 19.15
C GLY A 38 -8.75 7.50 18.45
N PHE A 39 -7.97 6.42 18.62
CA PHE A 39 -6.75 6.11 17.89
C PHE A 39 -6.98 4.78 17.16
N PRO A 40 -7.26 4.81 15.85
CA PRO A 40 -7.74 3.63 15.15
C PRO A 40 -6.64 2.57 15.06
N THR A 41 -7.00 1.30 15.25
CA THR A 41 -6.10 0.19 14.93
C THR A 41 -5.85 0.10 13.43
N SER A 42 -4.78 -0.57 13.01
CA SER A 42 -4.50 -0.85 11.59
C SER A 42 -5.71 -1.50 10.89
N GLY A 43 -6.41 -2.42 11.57
CA GLY A 43 -7.63 -3.04 11.04
C GLY A 43 -8.80 -2.08 10.87
N GLN A 44 -9.00 -1.15 11.82
CA GLN A 44 -10.01 -0.10 11.70
C GLN A 44 -9.67 0.88 10.57
N MET A 45 -8.41 1.27 10.46
CA MET A 45 -7.91 2.14 9.39
C MET A 45 -8.07 1.50 8.01
N TYR A 46 -7.77 0.20 7.88
CA TYR A 46 -7.99 -0.56 6.66
C TYR A 46 -9.47 -0.53 6.23
N ARG A 47 -10.40 -0.83 7.15
CA ARG A 47 -11.85 -0.79 6.86
C ARG A 47 -12.31 0.61 6.46
N TYR A 48 -11.77 1.64 7.10
CA TYR A 48 -12.05 3.03 6.73
C TYR A 48 -11.61 3.34 5.29
N LEU A 49 -10.39 2.94 4.89
CA LEU A 49 -9.87 3.15 3.53
C LEU A 49 -10.67 2.36 2.49
N GLU A 50 -11.05 1.12 2.77
CA GLU A 50 -11.91 0.32 1.89
C GLU A 50 -13.28 1.00 1.71
N SER A 51 -13.90 1.45 2.80
CA SER A 51 -15.19 2.15 2.77
C SER A 51 -15.09 3.48 2.01
N TYR A 52 -13.98 4.20 2.16
CA TYR A 52 -13.72 5.43 1.41
C TYR A 52 -13.58 5.16 -0.09
N CYS A 53 -12.87 4.09 -0.47
CA CYS A 53 -12.72 3.67 -1.87
C CYS A 53 -14.07 3.35 -2.53
N ASP A 54 -14.97 2.71 -1.79
CA ASP A 54 -16.32 2.37 -2.25
C ASP A 54 -17.20 3.62 -2.35
N ASN A 55 -17.23 4.46 -1.30
CA ASN A 55 -18.03 5.68 -1.27
C ASN A 55 -17.62 6.70 -2.35
N SER A 56 -16.32 6.85 -2.60
CA SER A 56 -15.79 7.77 -3.63
C SER A 56 -15.85 7.19 -5.05
N GLY A 57 -16.21 5.92 -5.20
CA GLY A 57 -16.31 5.24 -6.50
C GLY A 57 -14.98 5.06 -7.23
N ILE A 58 -13.84 5.19 -6.54
CA ILE A 58 -12.51 5.08 -7.15
C ILE A 58 -12.07 3.63 -7.38
N ARG A 59 -12.72 2.65 -6.72
CA ARG A 59 -12.33 1.23 -6.83
C ARG A 59 -12.26 0.73 -8.27
N LYS A 60 -13.18 1.17 -9.13
CA LYS A 60 -13.22 0.81 -10.57
C LYS A 60 -12.00 1.28 -11.37
N HIS A 61 -11.23 2.22 -10.84
CA HIS A 61 -10.01 2.75 -11.47
C HIS A 61 -8.73 2.09 -10.93
N ILE A 62 -8.84 1.17 -9.97
CA ILE A 62 -7.70 0.49 -9.35
C ILE A 62 -7.48 -0.85 -10.06
N GLN A 63 -6.26 -1.07 -10.53
CA GLN A 63 -5.82 -2.37 -11.04
C GLN A 63 -4.89 -3.04 -10.01
N LEU A 64 -5.46 -3.95 -9.22
CA LEU A 64 -4.69 -4.78 -8.29
C LEU A 64 -3.84 -5.80 -9.07
N ASN A 65 -2.88 -6.44 -8.39
CA ASN A 65 -1.96 -7.42 -8.98
C ASN A 65 -1.21 -6.89 -10.22
N THR A 66 -0.99 -5.59 -10.28
CA THR A 66 -0.32 -4.90 -11.40
C THR A 66 0.88 -4.14 -10.87
N ARG A 67 2.08 -4.65 -11.16
CA ARG A 67 3.35 -4.08 -10.72
C ARG A 67 3.87 -3.11 -11.77
N VAL A 68 4.23 -1.89 -11.35
CA VAL A 68 4.93 -0.93 -12.19
C VAL A 68 6.43 -1.21 -12.12
N HIS A 69 7.06 -1.42 -13.28
CA HIS A 69 8.51 -1.69 -13.41
C HIS A 69 9.31 -0.44 -13.75
N GLY A 70 8.72 0.47 -14.53
CA GLY A 70 9.42 1.66 -15.00
C GLY A 70 8.46 2.74 -15.49
N ILE A 71 8.91 3.99 -15.37
CA ILE A 71 8.22 5.17 -15.87
C ILE A 71 9.25 5.96 -16.68
N LYS A 72 8.96 6.27 -17.93
CA LYS A 72 9.83 7.08 -18.80
C LYS A 72 9.02 8.14 -19.54
N ARG A 73 9.67 9.27 -19.83
CA ARG A 73 9.08 10.34 -20.63
C ARG A 73 9.29 10.05 -22.12
N ASP A 74 8.23 10.12 -22.92
CA ASP A 74 8.29 10.02 -24.38
C ASP A 74 7.51 11.18 -25.00
N ARG A 75 8.25 12.18 -25.50
CA ARG A 75 7.70 13.45 -26.00
C ARG A 75 6.79 14.11 -24.96
N ASN A 76 5.49 14.19 -25.26
CA ASN A 76 4.47 14.83 -24.44
C ASN A 76 3.72 13.86 -23.52
N GLU A 77 4.02 12.56 -23.57
CA GLU A 77 3.37 11.51 -22.78
C GLU A 77 4.37 10.80 -21.85
N TRP A 78 3.83 10.12 -20.84
CA TRP A 78 4.55 9.18 -19.99
C TRP A 78 4.27 7.77 -20.46
N VAL A 79 5.31 6.96 -20.57
CA VAL A 79 5.20 5.52 -20.83
C VAL A 79 5.47 4.78 -19.53
N VAL A 80 4.53 3.96 -19.11
CA VAL A 80 4.58 3.19 -17.86
C VAL A 80 4.59 1.72 -18.21
N ASP A 81 5.67 1.03 -17.84
CA ASP A 81 5.83 -0.41 -18.06
C ASP A 81 5.24 -1.15 -16.85
N VAL A 82 4.24 -1.99 -17.10
CA VAL A 82 3.49 -2.71 -16.08
C VAL A 82 3.43 -4.21 -16.35
N GLU A 83 3.46 -4.98 -15.27
CA GLU A 83 3.24 -6.41 -15.28
C GLU A 83 1.98 -6.74 -14.48
N THR A 84 1.00 -7.38 -15.12
CA THR A 84 -0.17 -7.91 -14.41
C THR A 84 0.00 -9.40 -14.20
N SER A 85 -0.16 -9.83 -12.95
CA SER A 85 -0.13 -11.24 -12.56
C SER A 85 -1.54 -11.80 -12.45
N SER A 86 -1.73 -13.00 -12.98
CA SER A 86 -2.92 -13.85 -12.80
C SER A 86 -2.48 -15.23 -12.33
N GLU A 87 -3.41 -16.04 -11.83
CA GLU A 87 -3.12 -17.38 -11.25
C GLU A 87 -2.30 -18.30 -12.18
N SER A 88 -2.33 -18.10 -13.50
CA SER A 88 -1.65 -18.95 -14.47
C SER A 88 -0.62 -18.25 -15.36
N ARG A 89 -0.51 -16.91 -15.30
CA ARG A 89 0.36 -16.15 -16.22
C ARG A 89 0.63 -14.73 -15.74
N SER A 90 1.84 -14.22 -15.98
CA SER A 90 2.12 -12.79 -15.96
C SER A 90 2.21 -12.22 -17.38
N THR A 91 1.73 -10.99 -17.56
CA THR A 91 1.75 -10.29 -18.86
C THR A 91 2.37 -8.91 -18.69
N MET A 92 3.41 -8.63 -19.49
CA MET A 92 4.06 -7.32 -19.56
C MET A 92 3.41 -6.45 -20.64
N ARG A 93 3.16 -5.18 -20.34
CA ARG A 93 2.68 -4.19 -21.31
C ARG A 93 3.19 -2.79 -20.97
N SER A 94 3.13 -1.89 -21.95
CA SER A 94 3.41 -0.47 -21.76
C SER A 94 2.12 0.33 -21.95
N GLU A 95 1.82 1.21 -21.00
CA GLU A 95 0.67 2.12 -21.04
C GLU A 95 1.12 3.57 -21.18
N ARG A 96 0.31 4.41 -21.81
CA ARG A 96 0.60 5.83 -22.04
C ARG A 96 -0.34 6.74 -21.27
N PHE A 97 0.22 7.76 -20.63
CA PHE A 97 -0.52 8.72 -19.82
C PHE A 97 -0.04 10.16 -20.03
N ASP A 98 -0.95 11.13 -20.00
CA ASP A 98 -0.57 12.55 -20.03
C ASP A 98 0.20 12.97 -18.77
N LYS A 99 -0.14 12.37 -17.63
CA LYS A 99 0.39 12.69 -16.30
C LYS A 99 0.55 11.42 -15.46
N VAL A 100 1.53 11.43 -14.56
CA VAL A 100 1.78 10.33 -13.62
C VAL A 100 1.94 10.91 -12.21
N MET A 101 1.29 10.28 -11.24
CA MET A 101 1.45 10.56 -9.81
C MET A 101 2.07 9.34 -9.14
N VAL A 102 3.18 9.52 -8.42
CA VAL A 102 3.88 8.44 -7.71
C VAL A 102 3.45 8.44 -6.24
N VAL A 103 2.77 7.37 -5.81
CA VAL A 103 2.19 7.23 -4.45
C VAL A 103 2.60 5.90 -3.81
N THR A 104 3.85 5.49 -3.96
CA THR A 104 4.34 4.17 -3.50
C THR A 104 4.74 4.11 -2.02
N GLY A 105 4.66 5.23 -1.30
CA GLY A 105 5.14 5.35 0.08
C GLY A 105 6.66 5.22 0.23
N SER A 106 7.17 5.52 1.42
CA SER A 106 8.60 5.49 1.76
C SER A 106 8.99 4.40 2.77
N PHE A 107 8.02 3.75 3.40
CA PHE A 107 8.23 2.83 4.53
C PHE A 107 8.29 1.35 4.13
N SER A 108 8.58 1.04 2.86
CA SER A 108 8.62 -0.34 2.35
C SER A 108 10.02 -0.98 2.37
N LYS A 109 11.08 -0.16 2.42
CA LYS A 109 12.46 -0.65 2.48
C LYS A 109 13.07 -0.28 3.84
N PRO A 110 13.46 -1.26 4.66
CA PRO A 110 14.09 -0.98 5.94
C PRO A 110 15.43 -0.27 5.73
N LYS A 111 15.70 0.73 6.58
CA LYS A 111 16.98 1.45 6.60
C LYS A 111 17.81 0.95 7.77
N TYR A 112 18.75 0.05 7.49
CA TYR A 112 19.67 -0.45 8.51
C TYR A 112 20.88 0.48 8.64
N PRO A 113 21.23 0.90 9.87
CA PRO A 113 22.51 1.56 10.10
C PRO A 113 23.66 0.57 9.92
N LYS A 114 24.84 1.09 9.58
CA LYS A 114 26.08 0.32 9.72
C LYS A 114 26.46 0.29 11.20
N ILE A 115 26.59 -0.89 11.76
CA ILE A 115 27.02 -1.12 13.14
C ILE A 115 28.32 -1.92 13.03
N GLU A 116 29.37 -1.45 13.70
CA GLU A 116 30.66 -2.15 13.75
C GLU A 116 30.49 -3.51 14.43
N ASP A 117 31.19 -4.53 13.91
CA ASP A 117 31.18 -5.90 14.41
C ASP A 117 29.78 -6.56 14.54
N LEU A 118 28.77 -6.04 13.82
CA LEU A 118 27.42 -6.59 13.84
C LEU A 118 27.36 -8.06 13.37
N ASP A 119 28.30 -8.45 12.52
CA ASP A 119 28.49 -9.81 12.04
C ASP A 119 28.95 -10.80 13.14
N LEU A 120 29.45 -10.30 14.28
CA LEU A 120 29.78 -11.14 15.45
C LEU A 120 28.56 -11.50 16.30
N PHE A 121 27.40 -10.89 16.07
CA PHE A 121 26.19 -11.17 16.84
C PHE A 121 25.51 -12.47 16.36
N GLU A 122 25.46 -13.50 17.22
CA GLU A 122 24.88 -14.82 16.91
C GLU A 122 23.35 -14.91 17.06
N GLY A 123 22.68 -13.82 17.45
CA GLY A 123 21.24 -13.82 17.70
C GLY A 123 20.84 -14.20 19.14
N PRO A 124 19.54 -14.12 19.46
CA PRO A 124 19.02 -14.65 20.71
C PRO A 124 19.14 -16.18 20.74
N LYS A 125 19.44 -16.74 21.91
CA LYS A 125 19.38 -18.19 22.18
C LYS A 125 17.95 -18.68 22.34
#